data_AF-A0A3S4XZJ3-F1
#
_entry.id   AF-A0A3S4XZJ3-F1
#
_cell.length_a   1.000
_cell.length_b   1.000
_cell.length_c   1.000
_cell.angle_alpha   90.00
_cell.angle_beta   90.00
_cell.angle_gamma   90.00
#
_symmetry.space_group_name_H-M   'P 1'
#
loop_
_entity.id
_entity.type
_entity.pdbx_description
1 polymer ?
#
loop_
_entity_poly.entity_id
_entity_poly.type
_entity_poly.pdbx_seq_one_letter_code
_entity_poly.pdbx_strand_id
1 'polypeptide(L)'
;MTFDVSNRFSEVTFLAQSHGKQGQDNKNDLKWVYNDPEMTAYKPKTVVVSDVDNLEALQKWAKKYISDSQLEGFTLTIIVPDHKTQDGTLWQPGQRVHIICEEYDIDAIFFLMGRRFTLSRYSGTQTELRFKQDGVWTPDAYSAKAEKARKRKGKKGKKGTRATASIFEGTS
;
A
#
# COMPACT_ATOMS: atom_id res chain seq x y z
N MET A 1 9.15 13.49 3.61
CA MET A 1 8.66 12.53 2.61
C MET A 1 9.86 11.76 2.09
N THR A 2 9.77 10.44 1.93
CA THR A 2 10.88 9.62 1.43
C THR A 2 10.43 8.83 0.21
N PHE A 3 11.18 8.96 -0.88
CA PHE A 3 11.02 8.16 -2.08
C PHE A 3 12.17 7.16 -2.16
N ASP A 4 11.83 5.89 -2.38
CA ASP A 4 12.82 4.83 -2.58
C ASP A 4 12.60 4.15 -3.93
N VAL A 5 13.60 4.21 -4.80
CA VAL A 5 13.56 3.59 -6.14
C VAL A 5 14.32 2.26 -6.17
N SER A 6 14.88 1.82 -5.05
CA SER A 6 15.74 0.63 -4.96
C SER A 6 14.98 -0.63 -5.38
N ASN A 7 13.73 -0.76 -4.94
CA ASN A 7 12.86 -1.89 -5.26
C ASN A 7 11.91 -1.62 -6.43
N ARG A 8 12.09 -0.53 -7.18
CA ARG A 8 11.36 -0.27 -8.43
C ARG A 8 12.16 -0.79 -9.62
N PHE A 9 11.51 -1.52 -10.52
CA PHE A 9 12.14 -2.20 -11.67
C PHE A 9 11.34 -1.88 -12.93
N SER A 10 12.02 -1.75 -14.08
CA SER A 10 11.35 -1.48 -15.36
C SER A 10 10.64 -2.73 -15.88
N GLU A 11 11.28 -3.88 -15.69
CA GLU A 11 10.75 -5.19 -16.07
C GLU A 11 11.00 -6.17 -14.93
N VAL A 12 9.97 -6.93 -14.54
CA VAL A 12 10.09 -8.03 -13.58
C VAL A 12 9.63 -9.31 -14.25
N THR A 13 10.57 -10.22 -14.48
CA THR A 13 10.29 -11.57 -14.99
C THR A 13 10.16 -12.55 -13.81
N PHE A 14 9.00 -13.19 -13.71
CA PHE A 14 8.70 -14.22 -12.74
C PHE A 14 8.78 -15.60 -13.38
N LEU A 15 9.56 -16.49 -12.78
CA LEU A 15 9.73 -17.87 -13.23
C LEU A 15 9.31 -18.82 -12.11
N ALA A 16 8.57 -19.87 -12.44
CA ALA A 16 8.18 -20.91 -11.49
C ALA A 16 8.30 -22.30 -12.12
N GLN A 17 8.47 -23.29 -11.26
CA GLN A 17 8.51 -24.70 -11.62
C GLN A 17 7.34 -25.40 -10.93
N SER A 18 6.53 -26.14 -11.71
CA SER A 18 5.45 -26.96 -11.15
C SER A 18 6.02 -28.20 -10.45
N HIS A 19 5.38 -28.65 -9.37
CA HIS A 19 5.76 -29.91 -8.73
C HIS A 19 5.52 -31.09 -9.69
N GLY A 20 6.59 -31.83 -10.04
CA GLY A 20 6.47 -33.10 -10.74
C GLY A 20 5.75 -34.14 -9.88
N LYS A 21 4.56 -34.55 -10.29
CA LYS A 21 3.89 -35.73 -9.70
C LYS A 21 4.54 -36.99 -10.27
N GLN A 22 4.66 -38.04 -9.44
CA GLN A 22 5.23 -39.32 -9.85
C GLN A 22 4.51 -39.83 -11.12
N GLY A 23 5.25 -39.93 -12.23
CA GLY A 23 4.72 -40.33 -13.55
C GLY A 23 4.42 -39.19 -14.54
N GLN A 24 4.69 -37.93 -14.21
CA GLN A 24 4.61 -36.78 -15.13
C GLN A 24 5.96 -36.06 -15.16
N ASP A 25 6.45 -35.70 -16.37
CA ASP A 25 7.65 -34.89 -16.53
C ASP A 25 7.49 -33.52 -15.86
N ASN A 26 8.57 -33.01 -15.26
CA ASN A 26 8.64 -31.66 -14.72
C ASN A 26 8.36 -30.63 -15.81
N LYS A 27 7.24 -29.90 -15.71
CA LYS A 27 6.93 -28.79 -16.62
C LYS A 27 7.58 -27.52 -16.10
N ASN A 28 8.69 -27.12 -16.73
CA ASN A 28 9.43 -25.89 -16.45
C ASN A 28 8.84 -24.69 -17.19
N ASP A 29 7.52 -24.52 -17.18
CA ASP A 29 6.85 -23.70 -18.22
C ASP A 29 6.07 -22.50 -17.69
N LEU A 30 6.24 -22.15 -16.40
CA LEU A 30 5.54 -21.00 -15.81
C LEU A 30 6.44 -19.76 -15.87
N LYS A 31 6.16 -18.89 -16.84
CA LYS A 31 6.78 -17.57 -16.98
C LYS A 31 5.72 -16.48 -17.04
N TRP A 32 5.91 -15.39 -16.29
CA TRP A 32 5.11 -14.19 -16.39
C TRP A 32 6.01 -12.95 -16.30
N VAL A 33 5.75 -11.93 -17.12
CA VAL A 33 6.57 -10.70 -17.18
C VAL A 33 5.69 -9.50 -16.92
N TYR A 34 6.16 -8.61 -16.04
CA TYR A 34 5.56 -7.33 -15.75
C TYR A 34 6.46 -6.20 -16.25
N ASN A 35 5.86 -5.18 -16.87
CA ASN A 35 6.53 -3.96 -17.30
C ASN A 35 5.92 -2.76 -16.57
N ASP A 36 6.76 -1.92 -15.97
CA ASP A 36 6.36 -0.65 -15.35
C ASP A 36 6.42 0.48 -16.41
N PRO A 37 5.28 1.02 -16.88
CA PRO A 37 5.27 2.03 -17.93
C PRO A 37 5.78 3.40 -17.45
N GLU A 38 5.84 3.64 -16.14
CA GLU A 38 6.35 4.90 -15.58
C GLU A 38 7.89 4.93 -15.51
N MET A 39 8.53 3.78 -15.72
CA MET A 39 9.97 3.61 -15.55
C MET A 39 10.67 3.73 -16.91
N THR A 40 11.37 4.84 -17.14
CA THR A 40 12.08 5.09 -18.40
C THR A 40 13.46 4.45 -18.48
N ALA A 41 14.08 4.17 -17.33
CA ALA A 41 15.42 3.58 -17.27
C ALA A 41 15.36 2.04 -17.32
N TYR A 42 16.26 1.40 -18.06
CA TYR A 42 16.27 -0.06 -18.12
C TYR A 42 16.90 -0.67 -16.86
N LYS A 43 16.07 -1.30 -16.02
CA LYS A 43 16.46 -2.01 -14.79
C LYS A 43 15.63 -3.28 -14.62
N PRO A 44 16.00 -4.38 -15.30
CA PRO A 44 15.27 -5.64 -15.23
C PRO A 44 15.58 -6.40 -13.93
N LYS A 45 14.62 -7.24 -13.50
CA LYS A 45 14.81 -8.19 -12.40
C LYS A 45 14.14 -9.52 -12.71
N THR A 46 14.82 -10.61 -12.38
CA THR A 46 14.25 -11.96 -12.44
C THR A 46 13.99 -12.47 -11.02
N VAL A 47 12.79 -12.98 -10.77
CA VAL A 47 12.38 -13.57 -9.49
C VAL A 47 11.93 -15.01 -9.74
N VAL A 48 12.54 -15.95 -9.03
CA VAL A 48 12.13 -17.36 -9.06
C VAL A 48 11.19 -17.62 -7.90
N VAL A 49 10.01 -18.15 -8.20
CA VAL A 49 8.97 -18.47 -7.21
C VAL A 49 8.89 -19.99 -7.06
N SER A 50 9.26 -20.47 -5.89
CA SER A 50 9.02 -21.85 -5.47
C SER A 50 7.58 -21.98 -4.94
N ASP A 51 6.97 -23.14 -5.12
CA ASP A 51 5.63 -23.47 -4.59
C ASP A 51 4.45 -22.83 -5.34
N VAL A 52 4.47 -22.93 -6.68
CA VAL A 52 3.38 -22.49 -7.54
C VAL A 52 3.06 -23.55 -8.57
N ASP A 53 1.84 -24.07 -8.52
CA ASP A 53 1.41 -25.17 -9.37
C ASP A 53 0.85 -24.74 -10.74
N ASN A 54 0.44 -23.47 -10.89
CA ASN A 54 -0.19 -22.98 -12.11
C ASN A 54 0.06 -21.48 -12.37
N LEU A 55 -0.22 -21.04 -13.61
CA LEU A 55 0.02 -19.67 -14.05
C LEU A 55 -0.82 -18.62 -13.30
N GLU A 56 -2.05 -18.96 -12.90
CA GLU A 56 -2.93 -18.04 -12.17
C GLU A 56 -2.38 -17.73 -10.77
N ALA A 57 -1.90 -18.76 -10.08
CA ALA A 57 -1.22 -18.62 -8.80
C ALA A 57 0.08 -17.82 -8.93
N LEU A 58 0.86 -18.04 -10.00
CA LEU A 58 2.07 -17.25 -10.30
C LEU A 58 1.70 -15.78 -10.48
N GLN A 59 0.66 -15.49 -11.27
CA GLN A 59 0.22 -14.13 -11.54
C GLN A 59 -0.30 -13.45 -10.27
N LYS A 60 -1.03 -14.16 -9.40
CA LYS A 60 -1.50 -13.62 -8.12
C LYS A 60 -0.34 -13.28 -7.18
N TRP A 61 0.64 -14.18 -7.09
CA TRP A 61 1.85 -13.95 -6.30
C TRP A 61 2.65 -12.76 -6.84
N ALA A 62 2.85 -12.71 -8.16
CA ALA A 62 3.60 -11.67 -8.83
C ALA A 62 2.93 -10.29 -8.70
N LYS A 63 1.60 -10.22 -8.84
CA LYS A 63 0.82 -8.99 -8.57
C LYS A 63 1.03 -8.50 -7.14
N LYS A 64 0.98 -9.41 -6.15
CA LYS A 64 1.25 -9.05 -4.75
C LYS A 64 2.68 -8.51 -4.59
N TYR A 65 3.66 -9.19 -5.18
CA TYR A 65 5.06 -8.74 -5.13
C TYR A 65 5.24 -7.33 -5.70
N ILE A 66 4.60 -7.02 -6.82
CA ILE A 66 4.64 -5.69 -7.43
C ILE A 66 3.95 -4.66 -6.53
N SER A 67 2.79 -4.98 -5.97
CA SER A 67 2.10 -4.09 -5.02
C SER A 67 2.94 -3.81 -3.76
N ASP A 68 3.63 -4.82 -3.24
CA ASP A 68 4.52 -4.67 -2.08
C ASP A 68 5.73 -3.77 -2.44
N SER A 69 6.33 -3.96 -3.62
CA SER A 69 7.43 -3.13 -4.16
C SER A 69 6.99 -1.67 -4.39
N GLN A 70 5.82 -1.45 -4.98
CA GLN A 70 5.25 -0.11 -5.17
C GLN A 70 4.94 0.56 -3.84
N LEU A 71 4.46 -0.20 -2.85
CA LEU A 71 4.22 0.32 -1.51
C LEU A 71 5.52 0.77 -0.86
N GLU A 72 6.61 0.02 -0.98
CA GLU A 72 7.92 0.40 -0.43
C GLU A 72 8.43 1.70 -1.05
N GLY A 73 8.14 1.95 -2.33
CA GLY A 73 8.71 3.08 -3.06
C GLY A 73 8.29 4.48 -2.58
N PHE A 74 7.22 4.57 -1.79
CA PHE A 74 6.76 5.83 -1.23
C PHE A 74 6.45 5.72 0.26
N THR A 75 7.04 6.58 1.09
CA THR A 75 6.67 6.68 2.52
C THR A 75 6.52 8.13 2.93
N LEU A 76 5.36 8.46 3.50
CA LEU A 76 5.12 9.76 4.13
C LEU A 76 5.05 9.57 5.65
N THR A 77 6.03 10.11 6.36
CA THR A 77 6.05 10.11 7.82
C THR A 77 5.63 11.49 8.33
N ILE A 78 4.62 11.54 9.19
CA ILE A 78 4.13 12.76 9.83
C ILE A 78 4.19 12.57 11.34
N ILE A 79 4.67 13.58 12.06
CA ILE A 79 4.65 13.62 13.52
C ILE A 79 3.53 14.56 13.94
N VAL A 80 2.54 14.06 14.66
CA VAL A 80 1.46 14.87 15.21
C VAL A 80 1.59 15.00 16.73
N PRO A 81 1.21 16.15 17.30
CA PRO A 81 0.99 16.25 18.74
C PRO A 81 -0.25 15.40 19.10
N ASP A 82 -0.18 14.68 20.21
CA ASP A 82 -1.23 13.79 20.74
C ASP A 82 -1.41 12.43 20.02
N HIS A 83 -2.10 11.50 20.69
CA HIS A 83 -2.40 10.14 20.24
C HIS A 83 -3.81 9.99 19.63
N LYS A 84 -4.57 11.07 19.59
CA LYS A 84 -5.95 11.09 19.09
C LYS A 84 -6.07 12.03 17.90
N THR A 85 -7.02 11.70 17.05
CA THR A 85 -7.55 12.60 16.01
C THR A 85 -8.37 13.72 16.66
N GLN A 86 -8.72 14.74 15.88
CA GLN A 86 -9.57 15.85 16.33
C GLN A 86 -10.93 15.37 16.86
N ASP A 87 -11.45 14.26 16.31
CA ASP A 87 -12.70 13.63 16.75
C ASP A 87 -12.55 12.78 18.03
N GLY A 88 -11.38 12.80 18.67
CA GLY A 88 -11.08 12.01 19.87
C GLY A 88 -10.83 10.53 19.59
N THR A 89 -10.89 10.10 18.33
CA THR A 89 -10.60 8.71 17.93
C THR A 89 -9.10 8.49 17.94
N LEU A 90 -8.64 7.43 18.57
CA LEU A 90 -7.22 7.08 18.62
C LEU A 90 -6.69 6.73 17.22
N TRP A 91 -5.51 7.24 16.85
CA TRP A 91 -4.87 6.92 15.56
C TRP A 91 -4.69 5.43 15.43
N GLN A 92 -5.22 4.77 14.40
CA GLN A 92 -5.15 3.32 14.19
C GLN A 92 -4.68 2.96 12.78
N PRO A 93 -3.77 1.97 12.61
CA PRO A 93 -3.45 1.44 11.29
C PRO A 93 -4.73 0.97 10.58
N GLY A 94 -4.84 1.24 9.29
CA GLY A 94 -6.05 0.98 8.52
C GLY A 94 -6.96 2.20 8.30
N GLN A 95 -6.69 3.32 8.96
CA GLN A 95 -7.41 4.57 8.74
C GLN A 95 -6.97 5.24 7.44
N ARG A 96 -7.92 5.85 6.73
CA ARG A 96 -7.67 6.73 5.58
C ARG A 96 -7.71 8.17 6.06
N VAL A 97 -6.64 8.91 5.78
CA VAL A 97 -6.46 10.28 6.25
C VAL A 97 -6.25 11.17 5.04
N HIS A 98 -7.02 12.25 4.98
CA HIS A 98 -6.85 13.29 3.98
C HIS A 98 -5.74 14.23 4.47
N ILE A 99 -4.65 14.31 3.70
CA ILE A 99 -3.49 15.14 4.02
C ILE A 99 -3.44 16.26 3.00
N ILE A 100 -3.49 17.49 3.51
CA ILE A 100 -3.37 18.72 2.74
C ILE A 100 -2.09 19.41 3.20
N CYS A 101 -1.17 19.63 2.27
CA CYS A 101 0.07 20.35 2.51
C CYS A 101 0.36 21.24 1.29
N GLU A 102 0.06 22.53 1.41
CA GLU A 102 0.15 23.51 0.32
C GLU A 102 1.60 23.70 -0.16
N GLU A 103 2.58 23.68 0.74
CA GLU A 103 4.00 23.87 0.40
C GLU A 103 4.54 22.80 -0.55
N TYR A 104 4.02 21.56 -0.43
CA TYR A 104 4.44 20.42 -1.25
C TYR A 104 3.41 20.05 -2.33
N ASP A 105 2.37 20.86 -2.54
CA ASP A 105 1.25 20.60 -3.46
C ASP A 105 0.61 19.22 -3.24
N ILE A 106 0.47 18.82 -1.97
CA ILE A 106 -0.12 17.54 -1.58
C ILE A 106 -1.56 17.77 -1.16
N ASP A 107 -2.52 17.35 -1.99
CA ASP A 107 -3.93 17.26 -1.65
C ASP A 107 -4.46 15.87 -2.01
N ALA A 108 -4.23 14.90 -1.11
CA ALA A 108 -4.54 13.50 -1.39
C ALA A 108 -4.91 12.70 -0.13
N ILE A 109 -5.62 11.60 -0.35
CA ILE A 109 -5.96 10.63 0.69
C ILE A 109 -4.83 9.60 0.78
N PHE A 110 -4.31 9.42 1.98
CA PHE A 110 -3.30 8.42 2.28
C PHE A 110 -3.83 7.38 3.27
N PHE A 111 -3.20 6.21 3.25
CA PHE A 111 -3.53 5.09 4.11
C PHE A 111 -2.50 4.96 5.25
N LEU A 112 -2.98 4.95 6.49
CA LEU A 112 -2.13 4.82 7.68
C LEU A 112 -1.69 3.36 7.84
N MET A 113 -0.41 3.10 7.61
CA MET A 113 0.15 1.74 7.66
C MET A 113 0.81 1.40 8.98
N GLY A 114 1.44 2.37 9.62
CA GLY A 114 2.07 2.17 10.91
C GLY A 114 1.91 3.41 11.77
N ARG A 115 1.86 3.20 13.07
CA ARG A 115 1.90 4.28 14.06
C ARG A 115 2.91 3.94 15.14
N ARG A 116 3.54 4.95 15.72
CA ARG A 116 4.36 4.82 16.93
C ARG A 116 3.96 5.92 17.90
N PHE A 117 3.48 5.52 19.07
CA PHE A 117 3.22 6.43 20.18
C PHE A 117 4.51 6.66 20.94
N THR A 118 4.84 7.92 21.14
CA THR A 118 6.03 8.34 21.88
C THR A 118 5.64 9.36 22.93
N LEU A 119 6.18 9.19 24.14
CA LEU A 119 6.10 10.15 25.22
C LEU A 119 7.52 10.49 25.66
N SER A 120 7.90 11.76 25.54
CA SER A 120 9.21 12.26 25.94
C SER A 120 9.07 13.46 26.88
N ARG A 121 10.02 13.63 27.79
CA ARG A 121 10.07 14.83 28.65
C ARG A 121 10.32 16.11 27.87
N TYR A 122 11.04 16.03 26.74
CA TYR A 122 11.37 17.20 25.92
C TYR A 122 10.31 17.50 24.87
N SER A 123 9.79 16.48 24.19
CA SER A 123 8.86 16.66 23.06
C SER A 123 7.40 16.34 23.39
N GLY A 124 7.09 15.97 24.63
CA GLY A 124 5.74 15.68 25.09
C GLY A 124 5.15 14.41 24.46
N THR A 125 3.83 14.40 24.31
CA THR A 125 3.05 13.31 23.70
C THR A 125 3.01 13.50 22.18
N GLN A 126 3.65 12.60 21.45
CA GLN A 126 3.71 12.64 19.99
C GLN A 126 3.32 11.30 19.38
N THR A 127 2.77 11.35 18.18
CA THR A 127 2.52 10.16 17.37
C THR A 127 3.20 10.29 16.04
N GLU A 128 4.11 9.35 15.75
CA GLU A 128 4.66 9.18 14.42
C GLU A 128 3.69 8.31 13.60
N LEU A 129 3.23 8.86 12.48
CA LEU A 129 2.28 8.24 11.57
C LEU A 129 2.98 7.97 10.24
N ARG A 130 2.97 6.70 9.81
CA ARG A 130 3.57 6.26 8.56
C ARG A 130 2.46 5.96 7.55
N PHE A 131 2.40 6.80 6.53
CA PHE A 131 1.41 6.79 5.48
C PHE A 131 1.96 6.19 4.18
N LYS A 132 1.08 5.52 3.44
CA LYS A 132 1.29 5.01 2.08
C LYS A 132 0.19 5.53 1.16
N GLN A 133 0.43 5.53 -0.14
CA GLN A 133 -0.59 5.92 -1.13
C GLN A 133 -1.83 5.00 -1.03
N ASP A 134 -3.04 5.58 -1.04
CA ASP A 134 -4.28 4.81 -1.01
C ASP A 134 -4.46 4.01 -2.32
N GLY A 135 -5.03 2.82 -2.21
CA GLY A 135 -5.30 1.94 -3.37
C GLY A 135 -4.15 1.02 -3.82
N VAL A 136 -2.90 1.29 -3.42
CA VAL A 136 -1.76 0.38 -3.73
C VAL A 136 -1.83 -0.89 -2.87
N TRP A 137 -2.27 -0.75 -1.62
CA TRP A 137 -2.49 -1.86 -0.68
C TRP A 137 -3.95 -2.31 -0.64
N THR A 138 -4.51 -2.72 -1.78
CA THR A 138 -5.74 -3.51 -1.76
C THR A 138 -5.53 -4.82 -2.49
N PRO A 139 -5.09 -5.87 -1.78
CA PRO A 139 -5.28 -7.23 -2.25
C PRO A 139 -6.78 -7.46 -2.47
N ASP A 140 -7.15 -8.27 -3.46
CA ASP A 140 -8.52 -8.67 -3.87
C ASP A 140 -9.54 -9.00 -2.75
N ALA A 141 -9.14 -9.04 -1.48
CA ALA A 141 -10.01 -9.12 -0.32
C ALA A 141 -11.11 -8.04 -0.27
N TYR A 142 -10.86 -6.85 -0.82
CA TYR A 142 -11.88 -5.79 -0.90
C TYR A 142 -12.67 -5.76 -2.20
N SER A 143 -12.24 -6.39 -3.29
CA SER A 143 -13.07 -6.46 -4.51
C SER A 143 -14.33 -7.31 -4.24
N ALA A 144 -14.19 -8.45 -3.56
CA ALA A 144 -15.32 -9.28 -3.14
C ALA A 144 -16.26 -8.58 -2.13
N LYS A 145 -15.70 -7.78 -1.19
CA LYS A 145 -16.51 -7.00 -0.23
C LYS A 145 -17.16 -5.77 -0.89
N ALA A 146 -16.46 -5.07 -1.77
CA ALA A 146 -16.96 -3.91 -2.52
C ALA A 146 -18.00 -4.33 -3.55
N GLU A 147 -17.84 -5.49 -4.20
CA GLU A 147 -18.84 -6.05 -5.11
C GLU A 147 -20.08 -6.54 -4.35
N LYS A 148 -19.91 -7.18 -3.18
CA LYS A 148 -21.03 -7.48 -2.26
C LYS A 148 -21.70 -6.20 -1.75
N ALA A 149 -20.95 -5.13 -1.49
CA ALA A 149 -21.49 -3.83 -1.08
C ALA A 149 -22.22 -3.12 -2.24
N ARG A 150 -21.70 -3.20 -3.48
CA ARG A 150 -22.38 -2.69 -4.69
C ARG A 150 -23.67 -3.47 -5.00
N LYS A 151 -23.68 -4.79 -4.75
CA LYS A 151 -24.88 -5.63 -4.84
C LYS A 151 -25.91 -5.32 -3.72
N ARG A 152 -25.47 -4.73 -2.60
CA ARG A 152 -26.32 -4.20 -1.52
C ARG A 152 -26.81 -2.77 -1.81
N LYS A 153 -27.27 -2.49 -3.03
CA LYS A 153 -27.92 -1.20 -3.34
C LYS A 153 -29.35 -1.22 -2.81
N GLY A 154 -29.52 -0.85 -1.52
CA GLY A 154 -30.84 -0.90 -0.90
C GLY A 154 -30.94 -0.39 0.55
N LYS A 155 -30.43 0.82 0.85
CA LYS A 155 -31.08 1.80 1.75
C LYS A 155 -30.24 3.07 1.89
N LYS A 156 -30.82 4.22 1.54
CA LYS A 156 -30.31 5.57 1.86
C LYS A 156 -30.08 5.68 3.38
N GLY A 157 -28.89 6.10 3.80
CA GLY A 157 -28.59 6.32 5.21
C GLY A 157 -27.37 7.20 5.45
N LYS A 158 -27.63 8.50 5.68
CA LYS A 158 -26.86 9.55 6.38
C LYS A 158 -25.38 9.81 6.00
N LYS A 159 -25.14 11.08 5.62
CA LYS A 159 -23.85 11.74 5.44
C LYS A 159 -22.97 11.56 6.69
N GLY A 160 -21.88 10.80 6.56
CA GLY A 160 -20.81 10.73 7.55
C GLY A 160 -19.75 11.79 7.24
N THR A 161 -19.47 12.64 8.22
CA THR A 161 -18.48 13.72 8.20
C THR A 161 -17.08 13.17 7.88
N ARG A 162 -16.40 13.76 6.90
CA ARG A 162 -14.98 13.47 6.62
C ARG A 162 -14.14 14.13 7.70
N ALA A 163 -13.37 13.34 8.44
CA ALA A 163 -12.31 13.86 9.29
C ALA A 163 -11.27 14.55 8.39
N THR A 164 -11.10 15.85 8.59
CA THR A 164 -10.17 16.71 7.85
C THR A 164 -9.06 17.08 8.83
N ALA A 165 -7.81 16.75 8.54
CA ALA A 165 -6.68 17.15 9.37
C ALA A 165 -5.98 18.31 8.67
N SER A 166 -6.26 19.53 9.11
CA SER A 166 -5.52 20.74 8.70
C SER A 166 -4.35 20.96 9.66
N ILE A 167 -3.12 20.94 9.14
CA ILE A 167 -1.90 21.29 9.90
C ILE A 167 -1.67 22.79 9.70
N PHE A 168 -1.83 23.58 10.76
CA PHE A 168 -1.41 24.99 10.79
C PHE A 168 0.00 25.01 11.39
N GLU A 169 1.03 25.22 10.56
CA GLU A 169 2.35 25.56 11.08
C GLU A 169 2.33 27.03 11.50
N GLY A 170 2.15 27.26 12.80
CA GLY A 170 2.41 28.57 13.39
C GLY A 170 3.91 28.76 13.55
N THR A 171 4.47 29.73 12.84
CA THR A 171 5.62 30.50 13.34
C THR A 171 5.38 32.00 13.08
N SER A 172 5.92 32.78 14.00
CA SER A 172 5.59 34.16 14.40
C SER A 172 5.66 35.25 13.35
#